data_AF-A0A9E0YDQ5-F1
#
_entry.id   AF-A0A9E0YDQ5-F1
#
_cell.length_a   1.000
_cell.length_b   1.000
_cell.length_c   1.000
_cell.angle_alpha   90.00
_cell.angle_beta   90.00
_cell.angle_gamma   90.00
#
_symmetry.space_group_name_H-M   'P 1'
#
loop_
_entity.id
_entity.type
_entity.pdbx_description
1 polymer ?
#
loop_
_entity_poly.entity_id
_entity_poly.type
_entity_poly.pdbx_seq_one_letter_code
_entity_poly.pdbx_strand_id
1 'polypeptide(L)'
;MAFLEREFEKRRIVNPRYSLRAYARFLAVDPSTLSQVLRRKRAPGRAFLADSGKRLGLASSEILGFLDESRRKAESAVGIDEVRYRIMASWHHVALFELFALEGFEVTPASAARLLKIPVAEARASLERLEKVDLLHRTPEGKWTRPSSFFSTVGFPLSTPAHRQVQGEFFSMALNAIESVPHANREHSGLTVAARAADVETIRRKIRKFQTTLNAWIERRGAPDSVYQLAMAYFPLVSAESVVSTRRRTK
;
A
#
# COMPACT_ATOMS: atom_id res chain seq x y z
N MET A 1 -5.06 -1.70 -21.88
CA MET A 1 -6.21 -2.49 -21.38
C MET A 1 -7.26 -2.74 -22.46
N ALA A 2 -7.73 -1.70 -23.16
CA ALA A 2 -8.68 -1.85 -24.27
C ALA A 2 -8.25 -2.85 -25.37
N PHE A 3 -6.94 -3.07 -25.56
CA PHE A 3 -6.43 -4.06 -26.51
C PHE A 3 -6.78 -5.52 -26.14
N LEU A 4 -6.62 -5.92 -24.87
CA LEU A 4 -6.90 -7.29 -24.42
C LEU A 4 -8.39 -7.64 -24.53
N GLU A 5 -9.25 -6.68 -24.22
CA GLU A 5 -10.72 -6.79 -24.36
C GLU A 5 -11.11 -6.90 -25.84
N ARG A 6 -10.57 -6.02 -26.70
CA ARG A 6 -10.83 -6.07 -28.15
C ARG A 6 -10.40 -7.40 -28.77
N GLU A 7 -9.23 -7.91 -28.39
CA GLU A 7 -8.72 -9.17 -28.94
C GLU A 7 -9.50 -10.39 -28.42
N PHE A 8 -10.00 -10.34 -27.18
CA PHE A 8 -10.92 -11.34 -26.68
C PHE A 8 -12.24 -11.34 -27.47
N GLU A 9 -12.80 -10.16 -27.72
CA GLU A 9 -14.08 -10.02 -28.43
C GLU A 9 -13.97 -10.45 -29.89
N LYS A 10 -12.86 -10.12 -30.58
CA LYS A 10 -12.59 -10.63 -31.94
C LYS A 10 -12.64 -12.16 -32.00
N ARG A 11 -12.04 -12.84 -31.02
CA ARG A 11 -12.04 -14.31 -30.96
C ARG A 11 -13.42 -14.88 -30.63
N ARG A 12 -14.23 -14.15 -29.86
CA ARG A 12 -15.63 -14.51 -29.60
C ARG A 12 -16.53 -14.33 -30.81
N ILE A 13 -16.27 -13.32 -31.64
CA ILE A 13 -16.98 -13.14 -32.92
C ILE A 13 -16.71 -14.32 -33.85
N VAL A 14 -15.46 -14.76 -33.96
CA VAL A 14 -15.08 -15.93 -34.78
C VAL A 14 -15.58 -17.24 -34.17
N ASN A 15 -15.56 -17.37 -32.85
CA ASN A 15 -16.08 -18.52 -32.14
C ASN A 15 -16.90 -18.07 -30.92
N PRO A 16 -18.25 -18.05 -31.02
CA PRO A 16 -19.12 -17.62 -29.93
C PRO A 16 -18.97 -18.42 -28.63
N ARG A 17 -18.44 -19.65 -28.70
CA ARG A 17 -18.14 -20.51 -27.54
C ARG A 17 -16.75 -20.26 -26.94
N TYR A 18 -15.97 -19.31 -27.46
CA TYR A 18 -14.64 -18.99 -26.97
C TYR A 18 -14.70 -18.39 -25.57
N SER A 19 -14.38 -19.21 -24.56
CA SER A 19 -14.52 -18.85 -23.16
C SER A 19 -13.34 -18.03 -22.62
N LEU A 20 -13.58 -17.30 -21.53
CA LEU A 20 -12.53 -16.59 -20.79
C LEU A 20 -11.39 -17.54 -20.34
N ARG A 21 -11.72 -18.79 -19.99
CA ARG A 21 -10.73 -19.81 -19.61
C ARG A 21 -9.85 -20.23 -20.80
N ALA A 22 -10.44 -20.33 -22.01
CA ALA A 22 -9.67 -20.61 -23.23
C ALA A 22 -8.72 -19.45 -23.55
N TYR A 23 -9.17 -18.21 -23.38
CA TYR A 23 -8.33 -17.04 -23.58
C TYR A 23 -7.19 -16.93 -22.54
N ALA A 24 -7.48 -17.22 -21.28
CA ALA A 24 -6.47 -17.30 -20.21
C ALA A 24 -5.40 -18.35 -20.52
N ARG A 25 -5.82 -19.54 -21.00
CA ARG A 25 -4.90 -20.60 -21.42
C ARG A 25 -4.00 -20.15 -22.57
N PHE A 26 -4.56 -19.49 -23.57
CA PHE A 26 -3.80 -18.94 -24.71
C PHE A 26 -2.70 -17.96 -24.23
N LEU A 27 -3.08 -17.04 -23.34
CA LEU A 27 -2.18 -16.05 -22.75
C LEU A 27 -1.22 -16.65 -21.70
N ALA A 28 -1.35 -17.94 -21.36
CA ALA A 28 -0.61 -18.61 -20.29
C ALA A 28 -0.73 -17.90 -18.92
N VAL A 29 -1.95 -17.44 -18.60
CA VAL A 29 -2.27 -16.78 -17.34
C VAL A 29 -3.42 -17.48 -16.65
N ASP A 30 -3.47 -17.37 -15.32
CA ASP A 30 -4.58 -17.92 -14.56
C ASP A 30 -5.92 -17.22 -14.92
N PRO A 31 -7.03 -17.97 -15.11
CA PRO A 31 -8.33 -17.38 -15.48
C PRO A 31 -8.86 -16.34 -14.48
N SER A 32 -8.58 -16.49 -13.18
CA SER A 32 -8.99 -15.50 -12.18
C SER A 32 -8.17 -14.21 -12.32
N THR A 33 -6.87 -14.34 -12.62
CA THR A 33 -5.99 -13.20 -12.89
C THR A 33 -6.43 -12.43 -14.13
N LEU A 34 -6.70 -13.13 -15.24
CA LEU A 34 -7.21 -12.49 -16.46
C LEU A 34 -8.56 -11.82 -16.22
N SER A 35 -9.47 -12.46 -15.47
CA SER A 35 -10.77 -11.87 -15.12
C SER A 35 -10.62 -10.58 -14.32
N GLN A 36 -9.72 -10.56 -13.32
CA GLN A 36 -9.46 -9.36 -12.52
C GLN A 36 -8.85 -8.22 -13.34
N VAL A 37 -7.95 -8.55 -14.27
CA VAL A 37 -7.33 -7.59 -15.20
C VAL A 37 -8.38 -6.99 -16.14
N LEU A 38 -9.20 -7.80 -16.80
CA LEU A 38 -10.25 -7.31 -17.72
C LEU A 38 -11.32 -6.49 -16.97
N ARG A 39 -11.66 -6.86 -15.73
CA ARG A 39 -12.60 -6.10 -14.90
C ARG A 39 -11.99 -4.87 -14.22
N ARG A 40 -10.73 -4.55 -14.51
CA ARG A 40 -9.97 -3.44 -13.92
C ARG A 40 -9.85 -3.49 -12.39
N LYS A 41 -10.10 -4.66 -11.79
CA LYS A 41 -9.91 -4.91 -10.34
C LYS A 41 -8.43 -5.12 -9.98
N ARG A 42 -7.58 -5.38 -10.97
CA ARG A 42 -6.14 -5.56 -10.83
C ARG A 42 -5.39 -4.95 -12.00
N ALA A 43 -4.38 -4.12 -11.73
CA ALA A 43 -3.48 -3.62 -12.75
C ALA A 43 -2.55 -4.76 -13.26
N PRO A 44 -2.32 -4.88 -14.58
CA PRO A 44 -1.42 -5.88 -15.13
C PRO A 44 0.04 -5.56 -14.79
N GLY A 45 0.81 -6.57 -14.37
CA GLY A 45 2.25 -6.42 -14.12
C GLY A 45 3.07 -6.37 -15.41
N ARG A 46 4.32 -5.91 -15.32
CA ARG A 46 5.25 -5.82 -16.47
C ARG A 46 5.45 -7.16 -17.18
N ALA A 47 5.65 -8.25 -16.42
CA ALA A 47 5.79 -9.59 -16.98
C ALA A 47 4.52 -10.04 -17.72
N PHE A 48 3.34 -9.78 -17.15
CA PHE A 48 2.06 -10.06 -17.79
C PHE A 48 1.91 -9.30 -19.12
N LEU A 49 2.26 -8.01 -19.15
CA LEU A 49 2.19 -7.19 -20.36
C LEU A 49 3.16 -7.68 -21.44
N ALA A 50 4.39 -8.01 -21.05
CA ALA A 50 5.41 -8.51 -21.96
C ALA A 50 5.03 -9.88 -22.55
N ASP A 51 4.64 -10.85 -21.72
CA ASP A 51 4.36 -12.21 -22.17
C ASP A 51 3.03 -12.29 -22.93
N SER A 52 2.00 -11.61 -22.45
CA SER A 52 0.72 -11.55 -23.15
C SER A 52 0.86 -10.83 -24.49
N GLY A 53 1.63 -9.73 -24.53
CA GLY A 53 1.85 -8.98 -25.77
C GLY A 53 2.55 -9.80 -26.85
N LYS A 54 3.61 -10.54 -26.48
CA LYS A 54 4.30 -11.48 -27.38
C LYS A 54 3.34 -12.55 -27.91
N ARG A 55 2.54 -13.15 -27.03
CA ARG A 55 1.56 -14.19 -27.41
C ARG A 55 0.46 -13.67 -28.31
N LEU A 56 0.09 -12.40 -28.18
CA LEU A 56 -0.90 -11.75 -29.03
C LEU A 56 -0.32 -11.26 -30.37
N GLY A 57 0.98 -11.49 -30.62
CA GLY A 57 1.64 -11.10 -31.87
C GLY A 57 1.86 -9.59 -31.99
N LEU A 58 1.91 -8.86 -30.88
CA LEU A 58 2.20 -7.43 -30.89
C LEU A 58 3.65 -7.17 -31.31
N ALA A 59 3.86 -6.07 -32.03
CA ALA A 59 5.20 -5.61 -32.36
C ALA A 59 5.96 -5.19 -31.09
N SER A 60 7.29 -5.32 -31.10
CA SER A 60 8.14 -4.92 -29.97
C SER A 60 7.92 -3.47 -29.55
N SER A 61 7.68 -2.56 -30.51
CA SER A 61 7.38 -1.15 -30.25
C SER A 61 6.06 -0.94 -29.49
N GLU A 62 5.03 -1.74 -29.77
CA GLU A 62 3.75 -1.68 -29.08
C GLU A 62 3.87 -2.21 -27.65
N ILE A 63 4.59 -3.32 -27.46
CA ILE A 63 4.88 -3.88 -26.13
C ILE A 63 5.65 -2.88 -25.29
N LEU A 64 6.68 -2.25 -25.86
CA LEU A 64 7.45 -1.19 -25.20
C LEU A 64 6.56 0.01 -24.84
N GLY A 65 5.66 0.43 -25.73
CA GLY A 65 4.67 1.48 -25.46
C GLY A 65 3.77 1.18 -24.26
N PHE A 66 3.25 -0.06 -24.14
CA PHE A 66 2.45 -0.45 -22.98
C PHE A 66 3.26 -0.52 -21.68
N LEU A 67 4.53 -0.96 -21.75
CA LEU A 67 5.43 -0.98 -20.60
C LEU A 67 5.79 0.44 -20.14
N ASP A 68 6.02 1.35 -21.07
CA ASP A 68 6.28 2.76 -20.78
C ASP A 68 5.04 3.48 -20.24
N GLU A 69 3.85 3.23 -20.78
CA GLU A 69 2.60 3.75 -20.22
C GLU A 69 2.38 3.25 -18.78
N SER A 70 2.63 1.96 -18.54
CA SER A 70 2.56 1.37 -17.19
C SER A 70 3.60 1.98 -16.25
N ARG A 71 4.80 2.28 -16.75
CA ARG A 71 5.86 2.93 -15.99
C ARG A 71 5.51 4.38 -15.66
N ARG A 72 5.05 5.17 -16.63
CA ARG A 72 4.61 6.56 -16.41
C ARG A 72 3.46 6.65 -15.43
N LYS A 73 2.50 5.71 -15.48
CA LYS A 73 1.43 5.62 -14.47
C LYS A 73 1.97 5.30 -13.09
N ALA A 74 2.96 4.41 -12.98
CA ALA A 74 3.61 4.13 -11.71
C ALA A 74 4.41 5.34 -11.19
N GLU A 75 5.15 6.04 -12.05
CA GLU A 75 5.90 7.26 -11.70
C GLU A 75 4.97 8.41 -11.27
N SER A 76 3.87 8.62 -12.00
CA SER A 76 2.85 9.60 -11.65
C SER A 76 2.14 9.24 -10.33
N ALA A 77 1.82 7.97 -10.10
CA ALA A 77 1.27 7.50 -8.84
C ALA A 77 2.25 7.74 -7.68
N VAL A 78 3.55 7.46 -7.87
CA VAL A 78 4.60 7.74 -6.87
C VAL A 78 4.68 9.24 -6.56
N GLY A 79 4.56 10.12 -7.55
CA GLY A 79 4.56 11.57 -7.33
C GLY A 79 3.34 12.06 -6.54
N ILE A 80 2.15 11.54 -6.85
CA ILE A 80 0.91 11.84 -6.09
C ILE A 80 1.02 11.32 -4.66
N ASP A 81 1.53 10.10 -4.50
CA ASP A 81 1.75 9.50 -3.20
C ASP A 81 2.76 10.31 -2.39
N GLU A 82 3.88 10.77 -2.97
CA GLU A 82 4.86 11.61 -2.28
C GLU A 82 4.25 12.92 -1.75
N VAL A 83 3.38 13.58 -2.54
CA VAL A 83 2.65 14.78 -2.09
C VAL A 83 1.73 14.45 -0.92
N ARG A 84 0.99 13.34 -1.00
CA ARG A 84 0.13 12.86 0.09
C ARG A 84 0.95 12.51 1.34
N TYR A 85 2.09 11.83 1.19
CA TYR A 85 3.00 11.50 2.29
C TYR A 85 3.56 12.73 2.99
N ARG A 86 3.96 13.75 2.23
CA ARG A 86 4.44 15.01 2.81
C ARG A 86 3.36 15.67 3.66
N ILE A 87 2.10 15.49 3.29
CA ILE A 87 0.96 16.06 4.01
C ILE A 87 0.54 15.17 5.19
N MET A 88 0.81 13.87 5.10
CA MET A 88 0.67 12.89 6.19
C MET A 88 1.97 12.65 6.96
N ALA A 89 2.87 13.64 7.01
CA ALA A 89 4.19 13.51 7.63
C ALA A 89 4.14 13.31 9.16
N SER A 90 2.96 13.30 9.76
CA SER A 90 2.77 13.04 11.19
C SER A 90 1.69 11.99 11.47
N TRP A 91 1.90 11.21 12.54
CA TRP A 91 1.09 10.09 12.98
C TRP A 91 -0.41 10.43 13.08
N HIS A 92 -0.72 11.64 13.57
CA HIS A 92 -2.10 12.05 13.79
C HIS A 92 -2.88 12.23 12.49
N HIS A 93 -2.24 12.54 11.36
CA HIS A 93 -2.92 12.59 10.05
C HIS A 93 -3.37 11.21 9.59
N VAL A 94 -2.52 10.19 9.82
CA VAL A 94 -2.84 8.79 9.53
C VAL A 94 -3.99 8.33 10.43
N ALA A 95 -3.90 8.60 11.73
CA ALA A 95 -4.94 8.23 12.67
C ALA A 95 -6.28 8.92 12.37
N LEU A 96 -6.26 10.23 12.05
CA LEU A 96 -7.44 11.00 11.65
C LEU A 96 -8.13 10.40 10.42
N PHE A 97 -7.35 9.99 9.42
CA PHE A 97 -7.88 9.38 8.22
C PHE A 97 -8.58 8.03 8.52
N GLU A 98 -8.04 7.24 9.44
CA GLU A 98 -8.66 5.98 9.86
C GLU A 98 -9.89 6.15 10.77
N LEU A 99 -10.03 7.27 11.51
CA LEU A 99 -11.24 7.54 12.29
C LEU A 99 -12.52 7.57 11.42
N PHE A 100 -12.40 7.94 10.14
CA PHE A 100 -13.54 7.93 9.19
C PHE A 100 -13.97 6.53 8.75
N ALA A 101 -13.19 5.49 9.06
CA ALA A 101 -13.61 4.11 8.85
C ALA A 101 -14.52 3.60 9.98
N LEU A 102 -14.52 4.26 11.15
CA LEU A 102 -15.29 3.82 12.31
C LEU A 102 -16.79 3.98 12.08
N GLU A 103 -17.57 2.96 12.42
CA GLU A 103 -19.03 2.99 12.30
C GLU A 103 -19.70 3.65 13.51
N GLY A 104 -20.84 4.30 13.28
CA GLY A 104 -21.65 4.91 14.35
C GLY A 104 -21.02 6.15 15.01
N PHE A 105 -20.02 6.76 14.38
CA PHE A 105 -19.26 7.87 14.95
C PHE A 105 -19.10 9.02 13.95
N GLU A 106 -19.41 10.25 14.38
CA GLU A 106 -19.18 11.45 13.57
C GLU A 106 -17.82 12.09 13.92
N VAL A 107 -16.94 12.15 12.92
CA VAL A 107 -15.61 12.77 13.07
C VAL A 107 -15.72 14.28 12.91
N THR A 108 -15.73 14.98 14.03
CA THR A 108 -15.56 16.44 14.14
C THR A 108 -14.18 16.81 14.71
N PRO A 109 -13.67 18.05 14.51
CA PRO A 109 -12.42 18.49 15.13
C PRO A 109 -12.36 18.26 16.65
N ALA A 110 -13.46 18.50 17.36
CA ALA A 110 -13.54 18.29 18.81
C ALA A 110 -13.49 16.80 19.18
N SER A 111 -14.25 15.97 18.47
CA SER A 111 -14.27 14.52 18.72
C SER A 111 -12.93 13.85 18.42
N ALA A 112 -12.27 14.27 17.34
CA ALA A 112 -10.98 13.75 16.92
C ALA A 112 -9.85 14.17 17.87
N ALA A 113 -9.85 15.43 18.29
CA ALA A 113 -8.93 15.94 19.30
C ALA A 113 -9.02 15.15 20.61
N ARG A 114 -10.24 14.86 21.07
CA ARG A 114 -10.48 14.06 22.26
C ARG A 114 -9.96 12.63 22.12
N LEU A 115 -10.25 11.96 21.00
CA LEU A 115 -9.84 10.57 20.77
C LEU A 115 -8.31 10.43 20.64
N LEU A 116 -7.69 11.33 19.90
CA LEU A 116 -6.25 11.29 19.62
C LEU A 116 -5.41 12.04 20.67
N LYS A 117 -6.05 12.70 21.65
CA LYS A 117 -5.40 13.50 22.69
C LYS A 117 -4.48 14.58 22.09
N ILE A 118 -4.97 15.29 21.07
CA ILE A 118 -4.30 16.43 20.43
C ILE A 118 -5.13 17.71 20.60
N PRO A 119 -4.54 18.91 20.49
CA PRO A 119 -5.29 20.16 20.47
C PRO A 119 -6.38 20.21 19.39
N VAL A 120 -7.53 20.81 19.69
CA VAL A 120 -8.66 20.97 18.73
C VAL A 120 -8.24 21.75 17.49
N ALA A 121 -7.41 22.79 17.67
CA ALA A 121 -6.87 23.56 16.56
C ALA A 121 -6.01 22.69 15.62
N GLU A 122 -5.23 21.77 16.17
CA GLU A 122 -4.40 20.85 15.40
C GLU A 122 -5.24 19.82 14.65
N ALA A 123 -6.25 19.24 15.31
CA ALA A 123 -7.21 18.35 14.66
C ALA A 123 -7.91 19.03 13.48
N ARG A 124 -8.39 20.27 13.66
CA ARG A 124 -9.01 21.07 12.59
C ARG A 124 -8.06 21.28 11.41
N ALA A 125 -6.85 21.79 11.68
CA ALA A 125 -5.86 22.03 10.64
C ALA A 125 -5.47 20.74 9.90
N SER A 126 -5.44 19.60 10.59
CA SER A 126 -5.17 18.30 10.00
C SER A 126 -6.29 17.78 9.10
N LEU A 127 -7.56 17.95 9.49
CA LEU A 127 -8.72 17.62 8.65
C LEU A 127 -8.75 18.47 7.36
N GLU A 128 -8.51 19.79 7.47
CA GLU A 128 -8.43 20.69 6.31
C GLU A 128 -7.27 20.34 5.38
N ARG A 129 -6.13 19.88 5.93
CA ARG A 129 -5.00 19.40 5.13
C ARG A 129 -5.33 18.13 4.37
N LEU A 130 -6.00 17.17 5.00
CA LEU A 130 -6.44 15.93 4.37
C LEU A 130 -7.47 16.20 3.25
N GLU A 131 -8.32 17.20 3.43
CA GLU A 131 -9.24 17.69 2.38
C GLU A 131 -8.49 18.25 1.16
N LYS A 132 -7.44 19.06 1.37
CA LYS A 132 -6.63 19.64 0.29
C LYS A 132 -5.88 18.63 -0.59
N VAL A 133 -5.74 17.37 -0.14
CA VAL A 133 -5.05 16.30 -0.89
C VAL A 133 -5.96 15.19 -1.38
N ASP A 134 -7.27 15.44 -1.38
CA ASP A 134 -8.30 14.49 -1.80
C ASP A 134 -8.26 13.19 -0.98
N LEU A 135 -7.82 13.28 0.27
CA LEU A 135 -7.97 12.19 1.25
C LEU A 135 -9.25 12.33 2.06
N LEU A 136 -9.83 13.52 2.14
CA LEU A 136 -11.19 13.75 2.64
C LEU A 136 -11.94 14.67 1.69
N HIS A 137 -13.26 14.58 1.70
CA HIS A 137 -14.13 15.51 0.99
C HIS A 137 -15.27 15.98 1.87
N ARG A 138 -15.81 17.16 1.59
CA ARG A 138 -17.02 17.65 2.25
C ARG A 138 -18.27 17.17 1.53
N THR A 139 -19.26 16.74 2.30
CA THR A 139 -20.64 16.55 1.81
C THR A 139 -21.31 17.92 1.59
N PRO A 140 -22.46 17.98 0.90
CA PRO A 140 -23.25 19.21 0.77
C PRO A 140 -23.62 19.85 2.11
N GLU A 141 -23.75 19.05 3.17
CA GLU A 141 -24.02 19.49 4.56
C GLU A 141 -22.77 19.99 5.29
N GLY A 142 -21.61 19.99 4.62
CA GLY A 142 -20.34 20.47 5.16
C GLY A 142 -19.58 19.46 6.03
N LYS A 143 -20.01 18.19 6.10
CA LYS A 143 -19.34 17.14 6.88
C LYS A 143 -18.18 16.53 6.10
N TRP A 144 -17.07 16.20 6.77
CA TRP A 144 -15.99 15.44 6.12
C TRP A 144 -16.39 13.98 5.94
N THR A 145 -15.97 13.40 4.82
CA THR A 145 -16.13 11.99 4.48
C THR A 145 -14.85 11.48 3.82
N ARG A 146 -14.57 10.20 4.04
CA ARG A 146 -13.47 9.51 3.36
C ARG A 146 -13.96 9.04 1.98
N PRO A 147 -13.33 9.46 0.86
CA PRO A 147 -13.55 8.81 -0.43
C PRO A 147 -13.16 7.34 -0.33
N SER A 148 -13.52 6.53 -1.33
CA SER A 148 -13.06 5.12 -1.45
C SER A 148 -11.54 4.97 -1.66
N SER A 149 -10.75 5.98 -1.33
CA SER A 149 -9.30 5.99 -1.43
C SER A 149 -8.68 5.19 -0.28
N PHE A 150 -7.69 4.39 -0.66
CA PHE A 150 -6.83 3.67 0.25
C PHE A 150 -5.53 4.46 0.38
N PHE A 151 -5.07 4.68 1.62
CA PHE A 151 -3.76 5.22 1.90
C PHE A 151 -2.97 4.19 2.71
N SER A 152 -1.75 3.88 2.28
CA SER A 152 -0.89 2.97 3.02
C SER A 152 0.56 3.32 2.82
N THR A 153 1.31 3.33 3.92
CA THR A 153 2.77 3.50 3.96
C THR A 153 3.54 2.25 3.52
N VAL A 154 2.84 1.13 3.32
CA VAL A 154 3.45 -0.18 3.05
C VAL A 154 4.10 -0.22 1.68
N GLY A 155 5.41 -0.45 1.66
CA GLY A 155 6.15 -0.67 0.42
C GLY A 155 6.46 0.60 -0.38
N PHE A 156 6.34 1.78 0.23
CA PHE A 156 6.75 3.03 -0.41
C PHE A 156 8.23 2.94 -0.88
N PRO A 157 8.51 3.24 -2.16
CA PRO A 157 9.82 2.95 -2.75
C PRO A 157 10.92 3.93 -2.33
N LEU A 158 10.57 5.06 -1.68
CA LEU A 158 11.49 6.13 -1.32
C LEU A 158 11.60 6.31 0.20
N SER A 159 12.77 6.69 0.68
CA SER A 159 12.96 7.17 2.06
C SER A 159 13.01 8.70 2.04
N THR A 160 11.84 9.33 1.95
CA THR A 160 11.74 10.80 2.05
C THR A 160 11.83 11.25 3.51
N PRO A 161 12.16 12.52 3.80
CA PRO A 161 12.13 13.05 5.15
C PRO A 161 10.77 12.84 5.86
N ALA A 162 9.67 13.10 5.17
CA ALA A 162 8.32 12.87 5.68
C ALA A 162 8.06 11.40 6.04
N HIS A 163 8.52 10.47 5.20
CA HIS A 163 8.38 9.04 5.48
C HIS A 163 9.19 8.61 6.70
N ARG A 164 10.42 9.12 6.87
CA ARG A 164 11.22 8.84 8.07
C ARG A 164 10.61 9.45 9.33
N GLN A 165 10.02 10.64 9.22
CA GLN A 165 9.36 11.29 10.34
C GLN A 165 8.20 10.45 10.86
N VAL A 166 7.24 10.08 10.00
CA VAL A 166 6.08 9.28 10.42
C VAL A 166 6.48 7.90 10.94
N GLN A 167 7.50 7.26 10.34
CA GLN A 167 8.07 6.01 10.85
C GLN A 167 8.63 6.19 12.26
N GLY A 168 9.41 7.25 12.49
CA GLY A 168 9.97 7.56 13.80
C GLY A 168 8.88 7.80 14.85
N GLU A 169 7.84 8.58 14.51
CA GLU A 169 6.71 8.82 15.38
C GLU A 169 5.99 7.52 15.76
N PHE A 170 5.75 6.60 14.81
CA PHE A 170 5.15 5.30 15.11
C PHE A 170 6.00 4.43 16.04
N PHE A 171 7.33 4.44 15.91
CA PHE A 171 8.19 3.69 16.84
C PHE A 171 8.29 4.35 18.21
N SER A 172 8.23 5.69 18.29
CA SER A 172 8.09 6.41 19.57
C SER A 172 6.76 6.06 20.25
N MET A 173 5.66 5.97 19.50
CA MET A 173 4.38 5.49 20.02
C MET A 173 4.47 4.03 20.49
N ALA A 174 5.12 3.16 19.72
CA ALA A 174 5.32 1.77 20.09
C ALA A 174 6.13 1.65 21.40
N LEU A 175 7.18 2.46 21.58
CA LEU A 175 7.94 2.53 22.82
C LEU A 175 7.06 2.95 24.01
N ASN A 176 6.29 4.03 23.86
CA ASN A 176 5.38 4.50 24.90
C ASN A 176 4.27 3.47 25.23
N ALA A 177 3.82 2.71 24.24
CA ALA A 177 2.79 1.69 24.43
C ALA A 177 3.25 0.52 25.29
N ILE A 178 4.57 0.29 25.44
CA ILE A 178 5.09 -0.75 26.34
C ILE A 178 4.68 -0.44 27.79
N GLU A 179 4.77 0.82 28.18
CA GLU A 179 4.47 1.28 29.54
C GLU A 179 2.99 1.61 29.73
N SER A 180 2.35 2.19 28.72
CA SER A 180 1.01 2.80 28.86
C SER A 180 -0.15 1.91 28.43
N VAL A 181 0.08 0.87 27.63
CA VAL A 181 -0.96 -0.04 27.16
C VAL A 181 -0.84 -1.39 27.91
N PRO A 182 -1.93 -1.91 28.50
CA PRO A 182 -1.89 -3.21 29.16
C PRO A 182 -1.40 -4.31 28.23
N HIS A 183 -0.65 -5.29 28.75
CA HIS A 183 -0.11 -6.40 27.95
C HIS A 183 -1.18 -7.13 27.14
N ALA A 184 -2.39 -7.31 27.69
CA ALA A 184 -3.51 -7.95 26.99
C ALA A 184 -4.02 -7.17 25.76
N ASN A 185 -3.69 -5.88 25.65
CA ASN A 185 -4.17 -4.97 24.61
C ASN A 185 -3.05 -4.54 23.63
N ARG A 186 -1.87 -5.17 23.70
CA ARG A 186 -0.73 -4.87 22.82
C ARG A 186 0.00 -6.13 22.42
N GLU A 187 0.63 -6.08 21.25
CA GLU A 187 1.54 -7.11 20.76
C GLU A 187 2.91 -6.46 20.53
N HIS A 188 3.84 -6.69 21.45
CA HIS A 188 5.22 -6.23 21.35
C HIS A 188 6.14 -7.44 21.32
N SER A 189 6.43 -7.91 20.11
CA SER A 189 7.36 -9.01 19.88
C SER A 189 8.42 -8.64 18.85
N GLY A 190 9.55 -9.33 18.91
CA GLY A 190 10.69 -9.13 18.04
C GLY A 190 11.36 -10.44 17.69
N LEU A 191 12.10 -10.44 16.59
CA LEU A 191 12.86 -11.59 16.11
C LEU A 191 14.29 -11.16 15.79
N THR A 192 15.27 -11.78 16.45
CA THR A 192 16.69 -11.60 16.16
C THR A 192 17.25 -12.88 15.57
N VAL A 193 17.66 -12.83 14.30
CA VAL A 193 18.14 -14.00 13.55
C VAL A 193 19.34 -13.66 12.69
N ALA A 194 20.27 -14.60 12.57
CA ALA A 194 21.30 -14.56 11.54
C ALA A 194 20.68 -14.96 10.20
N ALA A 195 20.83 -14.12 9.19
CA ALA A 195 20.31 -14.36 7.84
C ALA A 195 21.38 -14.11 6.78
N ARG A 196 21.29 -14.80 5.65
CA ARG A 196 22.17 -14.53 4.51
C ARG A 196 21.80 -13.18 3.90
N ALA A 197 22.80 -12.38 3.54
CA ALA A 197 22.57 -11.09 2.89
C ALA A 197 21.71 -11.21 1.61
N ALA A 198 21.88 -12.30 0.86
CA ALA A 198 21.09 -12.60 -0.35
C ALA A 198 19.59 -12.81 -0.08
N ASP A 199 19.19 -13.17 1.15
CA ASP A 199 17.79 -13.43 1.51
C ASP A 199 17.05 -12.17 1.98
N VAL A 200 17.74 -11.06 2.23
CA VAL A 200 17.17 -9.81 2.79
C VAL A 200 15.98 -9.31 1.99
N GLU A 201 16.07 -9.27 0.66
CA GLU A 201 14.96 -8.79 -0.17
C GLU A 201 13.77 -9.76 -0.14
N THR A 202 14.02 -11.07 -0.02
CA THR A 202 12.96 -12.07 0.17
C THR A 202 12.26 -11.90 1.52
N ILE A 203 13.01 -11.61 2.57
CA ILE A 203 12.46 -11.32 3.91
C ILE A 203 11.60 -10.06 3.88
N ARG A 204 12.09 -8.96 3.28
CA ARG A 204 11.33 -7.71 3.10
C ARG A 204 10.03 -7.94 2.35
N ARG A 205 10.04 -8.75 1.28
CA ARG A 205 8.82 -9.11 0.54
C ARG A 205 7.83 -9.89 1.41
N LYS A 206 8.29 -10.82 2.26
CA LYS A 206 7.41 -11.57 3.17
C LYS A 206 6.73 -10.64 4.20
N ILE A 207 7.48 -9.70 4.79
CA ILE A 207 6.93 -8.71 5.73
C ILE A 207 5.87 -7.84 5.05
N ARG A 208 6.17 -7.27 3.87
CA ARG A 208 5.20 -6.48 3.10
C ARG A 208 3.96 -7.29 2.71
N LYS A 209 4.13 -8.56 2.35
CA LYS A 209 3.01 -9.46 2.03
C LYS A 209 2.14 -9.70 3.26
N PHE A 210 2.73 -9.90 4.43
CA PHE A 210 1.99 -10.02 5.68
C PHE A 210 1.14 -8.77 5.95
N GLN A 211 1.75 -7.57 5.92
CA GLN A 211 1.05 -6.30 6.15
C GLN A 211 -0.11 -6.10 5.19
N THR A 212 0.10 -6.30 3.89
CA THR A 212 -0.97 -6.15 2.87
C THR A 212 -2.06 -7.20 2.99
N THR A 213 -1.71 -8.45 3.34
CA THR A 213 -2.69 -9.53 3.55
C THR A 213 -3.54 -9.28 4.79
N LEU A 214 -2.92 -8.83 5.88
CA LEU A 214 -3.60 -8.48 7.12
C LEU A 214 -4.57 -7.31 6.91
N ASN A 215 -4.11 -6.22 6.28
CA ASN A 215 -4.95 -5.07 5.97
C ASN A 215 -6.19 -5.47 5.16
N ALA A 216 -6.00 -6.21 4.07
CA ALA A 216 -7.12 -6.69 3.25
C ALA A 216 -8.06 -7.64 4.01
N TRP A 217 -7.56 -8.36 5.02
CA TRP A 217 -8.41 -9.17 5.89
C TRP A 217 -9.25 -8.30 6.84
N ILE A 218 -8.66 -7.27 7.47
CA ILE A 218 -9.36 -6.30 8.33
C ILE A 218 -10.46 -5.58 7.54
N GLU A 219 -10.13 -5.01 6.38
CA GLU A 219 -11.08 -4.27 5.53
C GLU A 219 -12.29 -5.11 5.12
N ARG A 220 -12.08 -6.40 4.84
CA ARG A 220 -13.19 -7.31 4.46
C ARG A 220 -14.12 -7.63 5.62
N ARG A 221 -13.69 -7.49 6.88
CA ARG A 221 -14.55 -7.71 8.05
C ARG A 221 -15.58 -6.59 8.20
N GLY A 222 -15.20 -5.35 7.85
CA GLY A 222 -16.05 -4.17 8.01
C GLY A 222 -16.29 -3.81 9.48
N ALA A 223 -17.12 -2.80 9.72
CA ALA A 223 -17.54 -2.35 11.05
C ALA A 223 -16.42 -2.22 12.10
N PRO A 224 -15.31 -1.49 11.80
CA PRO A 224 -14.29 -1.26 12.81
C PRO A 224 -14.81 -0.29 13.89
N ASP A 225 -14.48 -0.57 15.14
CA ASP A 225 -14.83 0.25 16.31
C ASP A 225 -13.61 0.97 16.93
N SER A 226 -12.40 0.61 16.48
CA SER A 226 -11.13 1.04 17.06
C SER A 226 -10.05 1.16 15.99
N VAL A 227 -9.10 2.08 16.19
CA VAL A 227 -7.93 2.27 15.31
C VAL A 227 -6.69 1.68 15.97
N TYR A 228 -6.00 0.80 15.25
CA TYR A 228 -4.76 0.16 15.71
C TYR A 228 -3.60 0.56 14.81
N GLN A 229 -2.44 0.81 15.43
CA GLN A 229 -1.18 1.04 14.71
C GLN A 229 -0.30 -0.20 14.76
N LEU A 230 0.00 -0.79 13.60
CA LEU A 230 1.01 -1.85 13.46
C LEU A 230 2.31 -1.26 12.90
N ALA A 231 3.33 -1.12 13.73
CA ALA A 231 4.68 -0.72 13.32
C ALA A 231 5.61 -1.94 13.29
N MET A 232 6.25 -2.20 12.15
CA MET A 232 7.21 -3.29 11.99
C MET A 232 8.51 -2.77 11.38
N ALA A 233 9.64 -3.14 11.96
CA ALA A 233 10.96 -2.81 11.43
C ALA A 233 11.82 -4.06 11.24
N TYR A 234 12.55 -4.10 10.14
CA TYR A 234 13.58 -5.10 9.88
C TYR A 234 14.83 -4.36 9.40
N PHE A 235 15.89 -4.42 10.20
CA PHE A 235 17.14 -3.71 9.98
C PHE A 235 18.32 -4.57 10.42
N PRO A 236 19.50 -4.39 9.81
CA PRO A 236 20.70 -5.10 10.25
C PRO A 236 21.15 -4.55 11.61
N LEU A 237 21.32 -5.41 12.61
CA LEU A 237 22.07 -5.09 13.83
C LEU A 237 23.58 -5.12 13.57
N VAL A 238 24.01 -5.98 12.65
CA VAL A 238 25.38 -6.08 12.16
C VAL A 238 25.32 -6.17 10.63
N SER A 239 26.04 -5.32 9.92
CA SER A 239 26.07 -5.36 8.46
C SER A 239 27.08 -6.41 7.96
N ALA A 240 26.83 -6.97 6.77
CA ALA A 240 27.76 -7.91 6.14
C ALA A 240 29.15 -7.27 5.91
N GLU A 241 29.18 -5.99 5.56
CA GLU A 241 30.40 -5.21 5.40
C GLU A 241 31.21 -5.13 6.70
N SER A 242 30.54 -4.87 7.83
CA SER A 242 31.18 -4.87 9.15
C SER A 242 31.83 -6.22 9.45
N VAL A 243 31.12 -7.34 9.19
CA VAL A 243 31.67 -8.70 9.40
C VAL A 243 32.90 -8.96 8.52
N VAL A 244 32.87 -8.55 7.24
CA VAL A 244 33.99 -8.71 6.30
C VAL A 244 35.20 -7.88 6.76
N SER A 245 34.99 -6.65 7.22
CA SER A 245 36.07 -5.79 7.71
C SER A 245 36.79 -6.39 8.93
N THR A 246 36.06 -7.04 9.85
CA THR A 246 36.64 -7.69 11.03
C THR A 246 37.51 -8.90 10.65
N ARG A 247 37.08 -9.70 9.65
CA ARG A 247 37.85 -10.84 9.14
C ARG A 247 39.14 -10.45 8.41
N ARG A 248 39.19 -9.25 7.83
CA ARG A 248 40.38 -8.72 7.14
C ARG A 248 41.41 -8.12 8.09
N ARG A 249 41.01 -7.67 9.28
CA ARG A 249 41.91 -7.14 10.32
C ARG A 249 42.56 -8.21 11.21
N THR A 250 42.04 -9.43 11.15
CA THR A 250 42.50 -10.59 11.94
C THR A 250 43.38 -11.56 11.13
N LYS A 251 43.62 -11.24 9.86
CA LYS A 251 44.64 -11.87 9.00
C LYS A 251 45.78 -10.89 8.82
#